data_AF-A0A6P0XTU9-F1
#
_entry.id   AF-A0A6P0XTU9-F1
#
_cell.length_a   1.000
_cell.length_b   1.000
_cell.length_c   1.000
_cell.angle_alpha   90.00
_cell.angle_beta   90.00
_cell.angle_gamma   90.00
#
_symmetry.space_group_name_H-M   'P 1'
#
loop_
_entity.id
_entity.type
_entity.pdbx_description
1 polymer ?
#
loop_
_entity_poly.entity_id
_entity_poly.type
_entity_poly.pdbx_seq_one_letter_code
_entity_poly.pdbx_strand_id
1 'polypeptide(L)'
;MGHNAPPDTGARGIAFEDRLTKDVGNRVISKLGSLGHSAVNCTPSRAYSVIDSLRRRVRTGNAQNLDYYVSIHFNAFNGRANGTEVFAISNTGRRIAQPVLDNIVSLGFVNRRVKNGSHLYVLRHTNMPAILIECCFLDSRRDMDLFNSEDMANAIVKGLTGQTPPGAATARFNVPQEEATLGEISTGVTLAAFQAVPEQEELDNTTLELQKALNTLKITGSEDQVLPEDGILDSNTKAAISKFNEIVDLGDFGAAGVATWNALAEILEKPILRVNHADGC
;
A
#
# COMPACT_ATOMS: atom_id res chain seq x y z
N MET A 1 -0.87 4.36 -9.73
CA MET A 1 -1.12 3.09 -9.01
C MET A 1 0.02 2.91 -8.03
N GLY A 2 -0.21 2.44 -6.81
CA GLY A 2 0.85 2.07 -5.88
C GLY A 2 1.59 0.83 -6.40
N HIS A 3 2.90 0.75 -6.16
CA HIS A 3 3.70 -0.41 -6.58
C HIS A 3 3.63 -0.65 -8.10
N ASN A 4 3.90 -1.87 -8.57
CA ASN A 4 4.01 -2.23 -9.99
C ASN A 4 5.31 -1.83 -10.71
N ALA A 5 6.41 -1.64 -9.99
CA ALA A 5 7.70 -1.32 -10.60
C ALA A 5 8.84 -2.04 -9.86
N PRO A 6 9.09 -3.34 -10.13
CA PRO A 6 10.08 -4.13 -9.41
C PRO A 6 11.40 -3.36 -9.21
N PRO A 7 11.96 -3.34 -7.98
CA PRO A 7 11.61 -4.19 -6.84
C PRO A 7 10.36 -3.74 -6.05
N ASP A 8 9.75 -2.61 -6.40
CA ASP A 8 8.53 -2.07 -5.77
C ASP A 8 7.28 -2.89 -6.15
N THR A 9 7.00 -3.94 -5.37
CA THR A 9 5.90 -4.91 -5.61
C THR A 9 4.77 -4.87 -4.56
N GLY A 10 4.95 -4.08 -3.49
CA GLY A 10 3.95 -3.90 -2.44
C GLY A 10 3.73 -5.12 -1.54
N ALA A 11 2.71 -5.04 -0.71
CA ALA A 11 2.38 -6.06 0.28
C ALA A 11 1.83 -7.35 -0.33
N ARG A 12 1.98 -8.45 0.42
CA ARG A 12 1.50 -9.79 0.06
C ARG A 12 0.74 -10.40 1.22
N GLY A 13 -0.45 -10.94 0.93
CA GLY A 13 -1.32 -11.59 1.89
C GLY A 13 -2.20 -12.61 1.19
N ILE A 14 -3.52 -12.50 1.36
CA ILE A 14 -4.49 -13.30 0.59
C ILE A 14 -4.43 -12.90 -0.90
N ALA A 15 -4.10 -11.63 -1.16
CA ALA A 15 -3.86 -11.09 -2.49
C ALA A 15 -2.50 -10.37 -2.58
N PHE A 16 -2.18 -9.89 -3.78
CA PHE A 16 -0.92 -9.18 -4.07
C PHE A 16 -1.25 -7.72 -4.39
N GLU A 17 -0.63 -6.79 -3.67
CA GLU A 17 -0.97 -5.37 -3.75
C GLU A 17 -0.83 -4.85 -5.19
N ASP A 18 0.29 -5.14 -5.85
CA ASP A 18 0.54 -4.73 -7.22
C ASP A 18 -0.57 -5.17 -8.21
N ARG A 19 -1.08 -6.40 -8.09
CA ARG A 19 -2.18 -6.88 -8.94
C ARG A 19 -3.47 -6.09 -8.69
N LEU A 20 -3.81 -5.86 -7.43
CA LEU A 20 -5.04 -5.16 -7.06
C LEU A 20 -4.99 -3.67 -7.42
N THR A 21 -3.87 -2.98 -7.12
CA THR A 21 -3.69 -1.57 -7.46
C THR A 21 -3.72 -1.35 -8.97
N LYS A 22 -3.18 -2.31 -9.74
CA LYS A 22 -3.23 -2.27 -11.21
C LYS A 22 -4.63 -2.47 -11.76
N ASP A 23 -5.37 -3.46 -11.24
CA ASP A 23 -6.75 -3.71 -11.67
C ASP A 23 -7.65 -2.52 -11.37
N VAL A 24 -7.73 -2.09 -10.11
CA VAL A 24 -8.56 -0.94 -9.71
C VAL A 24 -8.11 0.35 -10.40
N GLY A 25 -6.81 0.60 -10.48
CA GLY A 25 -6.29 1.82 -11.12
C GLY A 25 -6.63 1.92 -12.60
N ASN A 26 -6.53 0.82 -13.36
CA ASN A 26 -6.92 0.80 -14.76
C ASN A 26 -8.43 1.04 -14.94
N ARG A 27 -9.26 0.46 -14.07
CA ARG A 27 -10.71 0.69 -14.07
C ARG A 27 -11.05 2.14 -13.76
N VAL A 28 -10.41 2.73 -12.75
CA VAL A 28 -10.59 4.15 -12.41
C VAL A 28 -10.23 5.04 -13.59
N ILE A 29 -9.09 4.82 -14.25
CA ILE A 29 -8.68 5.59 -15.44
C ILE A 29 -9.72 5.47 -16.56
N SER A 30 -10.15 4.25 -16.88
CA SER A 30 -11.14 4.00 -17.94
C SER A 30 -12.49 4.67 -17.64
N LYS A 31 -12.95 4.58 -16.39
CA LYS A 31 -14.22 5.16 -15.93
C LYS A 31 -14.19 6.69 -15.88
N LEU A 32 -13.08 7.29 -15.46
CA LEU A 32 -12.87 8.74 -15.58
C LEU A 32 -12.95 9.19 -17.04
N GLY A 33 -12.28 8.47 -17.95
CA GLY A 33 -12.36 8.73 -19.39
C GLY A 33 -13.79 8.64 -19.94
N SER A 34 -14.56 7.65 -19.47
CA SER A 34 -15.96 7.46 -19.88
C SER A 34 -16.89 8.58 -19.40
N LEU A 35 -16.50 9.32 -18.36
CA LEU A 35 -17.19 10.50 -17.85
C LEU A 35 -16.65 11.82 -18.44
N GLY A 36 -15.73 11.75 -19.40
CA GLY A 36 -15.12 12.91 -20.05
C GLY A 36 -13.96 13.55 -19.28
N HIS A 37 -13.43 12.87 -18.25
CA HIS A 37 -12.25 13.32 -17.52
C HIS A 37 -10.96 12.73 -18.09
N SER A 38 -9.87 13.51 -18.09
CA SER A 38 -8.54 13.03 -18.43
C SER A 38 -7.86 12.44 -17.19
N ALA A 39 -7.19 11.29 -17.34
CA ALA A 39 -6.41 10.67 -16.27
C ALA A 39 -5.04 10.22 -16.79
N VAL A 40 -3.97 10.51 -16.03
CA VAL A 40 -2.59 10.16 -16.38
C VAL A 40 -2.09 9.04 -15.47
N ASN A 41 -1.67 7.93 -16.08
CA ASN A 41 -1.01 6.85 -15.34
C ASN A 41 0.43 7.24 -14.97
N CYS A 42 0.68 7.48 -13.69
CA CYS A 42 2.01 7.85 -13.18
C CYS A 42 2.91 6.65 -12.86
N THR A 43 2.49 5.42 -13.14
CA THR A 43 3.20 4.19 -12.77
C THR A 43 4.44 4.00 -13.66
N PRO A 44 5.66 3.94 -13.11
CA PRO A 44 6.85 3.68 -13.90
C PRO A 44 6.89 2.22 -14.37
N SER A 45 7.45 1.96 -15.55
CA SER A 45 7.62 0.60 -16.08
C SER A 45 8.76 -0.19 -15.42
N ARG A 46 9.70 0.51 -14.79
CA ARG A 46 10.79 -0.04 -13.96
C ARG A 46 11.21 0.97 -12.92
N ALA A 47 11.80 0.50 -11.83
CA ALA A 47 12.51 1.30 -10.85
C ALA A 47 13.76 0.54 -10.39
N TYR A 48 14.74 1.25 -9.82
CA TYR A 48 15.91 0.61 -9.22
C TYR A 48 15.74 0.37 -7.72
N SER A 49 14.76 1.03 -7.09
CA SER A 49 14.41 0.92 -5.68
C SER A 49 12.99 1.46 -5.45
N VAL A 50 12.43 1.26 -4.26
CA VAL A 50 11.12 1.84 -3.88
C VAL A 50 11.17 3.36 -3.92
N ILE A 51 12.23 3.99 -3.40
CA ILE A 51 12.34 5.45 -3.43
C ILE A 51 12.48 6.00 -4.87
N ASP A 52 13.18 5.30 -5.76
CA ASP A 52 13.25 5.65 -7.19
C ASP A 52 11.86 5.52 -7.85
N SER A 53 11.10 4.47 -7.52
CA SER A 53 9.72 4.30 -7.97
C SER A 53 8.85 5.50 -7.56
N LEU A 54 8.88 5.87 -6.28
CA LEU A 54 8.15 7.02 -5.73
C LEU A 54 8.54 8.34 -6.41
N ARG A 55 9.85 8.60 -6.56
CA ARG A 55 10.39 9.77 -7.27
C ARG A 55 9.89 9.85 -8.71
N ARG A 56 9.89 8.72 -9.44
CA ARG A 56 9.41 8.66 -10.83
C ARG A 56 7.92 8.95 -10.93
N ARG A 57 7.10 8.41 -10.03
CA ARG A 57 5.65 8.68 -9.99
C ARG A 57 5.35 10.15 -9.80
N VAL A 58 6.02 10.78 -8.83
CA VAL A 58 5.90 12.21 -8.54
C VAL A 58 6.38 13.04 -9.73
N ARG A 59 7.53 12.71 -10.31
CA ARG A 59 8.05 13.42 -11.49
C ARG A 59 7.08 13.37 -12.65
N THR A 60 6.50 12.20 -12.94
CA THR A 60 5.48 12.06 -13.99
C THR A 60 4.26 12.94 -13.70
N GLY A 61 3.73 12.91 -12.47
CA GLY A 61 2.58 13.74 -12.09
C GLY A 61 2.87 15.24 -12.16
N ASN A 62 4.01 15.69 -11.65
CA ASN A 62 4.42 17.10 -11.63
C ASN A 62 4.76 17.66 -13.01
N ALA A 63 5.09 16.80 -13.97
CA ALA A 63 5.28 17.22 -15.37
C ALA A 63 3.95 17.49 -16.11
N GLN A 64 2.82 17.25 -15.46
CA GLN A 64 1.48 17.46 -16.01
C GLN A 64 0.77 18.62 -15.30
N ASN A 65 -0.23 19.21 -15.96
CA ASN A 65 -1.13 20.18 -15.34
C ASN A 65 -2.39 19.47 -14.79
N LEU A 66 -2.26 18.76 -13.66
CA LEU A 66 -3.34 17.96 -13.06
C LEU A 66 -4.08 18.74 -11.97
N ASP A 67 -5.41 18.57 -11.91
CA ASP A 67 -6.24 19.14 -10.84
C ASP A 67 -5.99 18.48 -9.47
N TYR A 68 -5.74 17.16 -9.46
CA TYR A 68 -5.40 16.41 -8.27
C TYR A 68 -4.67 15.09 -8.60
N TYR A 69 -3.94 14.59 -7.62
CA TYR A 69 -3.19 13.33 -7.67
C TYR A 69 -3.84 12.27 -6.76
N VAL A 70 -4.05 11.07 -7.28
CA VAL A 70 -4.66 9.95 -6.54
C VAL A 70 -3.73 8.76 -6.56
N SER A 71 -3.16 8.41 -5.40
CA SER A 71 -2.45 7.14 -5.20
C SER A 71 -3.43 6.08 -4.72
N ILE A 72 -3.39 4.89 -5.32
CA ILE A 72 -4.28 3.77 -4.99
C ILE A 72 -3.41 2.63 -4.48
N HIS A 73 -3.68 2.18 -3.25
CA HIS A 73 -2.95 1.16 -2.48
C HIS A 73 -3.94 0.19 -1.80
N PHE A 74 -3.40 -0.90 -1.27
CA PHE A 74 -4.11 -1.84 -0.41
C PHE A 74 -3.31 -2.08 0.86
N ASN A 75 -3.99 -2.05 2.00
CA ASN A 75 -3.33 -2.14 3.29
C ASN A 75 -2.97 -3.58 3.62
N ALA A 76 -2.02 -3.79 4.53
CA ALA A 76 -1.71 -5.08 5.11
C ALA A 76 -1.24 -4.85 6.56
N PHE A 77 -1.50 -5.81 7.45
CA PHE A 77 -0.99 -5.73 8.81
C PHE A 77 -0.82 -7.11 9.46
N ASN A 78 -1.91 -7.69 9.99
CA ASN A 78 -1.87 -8.91 10.81
C ASN A 78 -3.01 -9.90 10.50
N GLY A 79 -3.65 -9.73 9.34
CA GLY A 79 -4.81 -10.49 8.89
C GLY A 79 -6.12 -10.28 9.67
N ARG A 80 -6.12 -9.44 10.73
CA ARG A 80 -7.32 -9.09 11.51
C ARG A 80 -7.79 -7.67 11.27
N ALA A 81 -6.86 -6.74 11.07
CA ALA A 81 -7.17 -5.37 10.67
C ALA A 81 -8.01 -5.38 9.39
N ASN A 82 -8.94 -4.43 9.26
CA ASN A 82 -9.83 -4.34 8.12
C ASN A 82 -10.35 -2.90 7.97
N GLY A 83 -10.93 -2.62 6.80
CA GLY A 83 -11.52 -1.34 6.44
C GLY A 83 -10.67 -0.48 5.52
N THR A 84 -11.20 0.70 5.20
CA THR A 84 -10.60 1.67 4.28
C THR A 84 -10.15 2.93 5.00
N GLU A 85 -9.03 3.51 4.58
CA GLU A 85 -8.54 4.83 5.00
C GLU A 85 -8.05 5.62 3.79
N VAL A 86 -8.14 6.95 3.89
CA VAL A 86 -7.59 7.86 2.87
C VAL A 86 -6.68 8.85 3.56
N PHE A 87 -5.49 9.06 3.03
CA PHE A 87 -4.53 10.02 3.54
C PHE A 87 -4.51 11.29 2.69
N ALA A 88 -4.44 12.43 3.35
CA ALA A 88 -4.26 13.73 2.72
C ALA A 88 -3.44 14.66 3.63
N ILE A 89 -2.75 15.62 3.04
CA ILE A 89 -1.99 16.66 3.78
C ILE A 89 -2.78 17.98 3.80
N SER A 90 -3.12 18.49 2.62
CA SER A 90 -3.75 19.81 2.49
C SER A 90 -5.25 19.78 2.77
N ASN A 91 -5.82 20.94 3.15
CA ASN A 91 -7.26 21.09 3.31
C ASN A 91 -8.04 20.77 2.02
N THR A 92 -7.49 21.12 0.86
CA THR A 92 -8.06 20.75 -0.44
C THR A 92 -8.02 19.23 -0.65
N GLY A 93 -6.88 18.58 -0.36
CA GLY A 93 -6.77 17.12 -0.42
C GLY A 93 -7.78 16.43 0.52
N ARG A 94 -7.98 16.94 1.74
CA ARG A 94 -8.97 16.41 2.68
C ARG A 94 -10.41 16.53 2.16
N ARG A 95 -10.74 17.62 1.46
CA ARG A 95 -12.06 17.80 0.82
C ARG A 95 -12.28 16.82 -0.34
N ILE A 96 -11.22 16.41 -1.04
CA ILE A 96 -11.28 15.39 -2.10
C ILE A 96 -11.35 13.98 -1.48
N ALA A 97 -10.60 13.74 -0.40
CA ALA A 97 -10.51 12.44 0.26
C ALA A 97 -11.83 12.00 0.90
N GLN A 98 -12.59 12.92 1.48
CA GLN A 98 -13.78 12.58 2.27
C GLN A 98 -14.88 11.92 1.41
N PRO A 99 -15.31 12.48 0.26
CA PRO A 99 -16.29 11.81 -0.59
C PRO A 99 -15.83 10.45 -1.12
N VAL A 100 -14.53 10.30 -1.42
CA VAL A 100 -13.95 9.00 -1.84
C VAL A 100 -14.10 7.97 -0.73
N LEU A 101 -13.68 8.32 0.49
CA LEU A 101 -13.83 7.46 1.65
C LEU A 101 -15.30 7.07 1.89
N ASP A 102 -16.21 8.04 1.87
CA ASP A 102 -17.64 7.80 2.16
C ASP A 102 -18.26 6.84 1.13
N ASN A 103 -17.90 6.96 -0.15
CA ASN A 103 -18.38 6.05 -1.19
C ASN A 103 -17.79 4.64 -1.02
N ILE A 104 -16.52 4.48 -0.64
CA ILE A 104 -15.94 3.15 -0.37
C ILE A 104 -16.60 2.53 0.87
N VAL A 105 -16.80 3.31 1.95
CA VAL A 105 -17.49 2.85 3.16
C VAL A 105 -18.92 2.38 2.85
N SER A 106 -19.60 3.00 1.88
CA SER A 106 -20.94 2.58 1.46
C SER A 106 -21.00 1.17 0.86
N LEU A 107 -19.86 0.61 0.45
CA LEU A 107 -19.74 -0.79 0.02
C LEU A 107 -19.70 -1.79 1.20
N GLY A 108 -19.59 -1.30 2.45
CA GLY A 108 -19.57 -2.12 3.66
C GLY A 108 -18.22 -2.21 4.37
N PHE A 109 -17.18 -1.54 3.87
CA PHE A 109 -15.86 -1.49 4.52
C PHE A 109 -15.90 -0.67 5.82
N VAL A 110 -15.12 -1.08 6.81
CA VAL A 110 -14.97 -0.32 8.06
C VAL A 110 -14.33 1.04 7.77
N ASN A 111 -14.94 2.10 8.30
CA ASN A 111 -14.45 3.47 8.12
C ASN A 111 -13.28 3.77 9.07
N ARG A 112 -12.07 3.88 8.53
CA ARG A 112 -10.85 4.24 9.28
C ARG A 112 -10.45 5.71 9.13
N ARG A 113 -11.34 6.53 8.56
CA ARG A 113 -11.28 8.00 8.44
C ARG A 113 -10.24 8.52 7.45
N VAL A 114 -10.37 9.82 7.15
CA VAL A 114 -9.33 10.58 6.45
C VAL A 114 -8.22 10.96 7.43
N LYS A 115 -7.01 10.47 7.19
CA LYS A 115 -5.84 10.61 8.07
C LYS A 115 -4.82 11.61 7.52
N ASN A 116 -3.94 12.08 8.41
CA ASN A 116 -2.81 12.90 8.02
C ASN A 116 -1.76 12.04 7.29
N GLY A 117 -1.42 12.44 6.08
CA GLY A 117 -0.47 11.72 5.21
C GLY A 117 0.92 12.37 5.11
N SER A 118 1.34 13.21 6.06
CA SER A 118 2.61 13.97 5.97
C SER A 118 3.87 13.10 5.95
N HIS A 119 3.77 11.83 6.32
CA HIS A 119 4.84 10.85 6.22
C HIS A 119 4.98 10.28 4.79
N LEU A 120 3.94 10.36 3.97
CA LEU A 120 3.86 9.74 2.65
C LEU A 120 4.63 10.55 1.60
N TYR A 121 5.57 9.90 0.92
CA TYR A 121 6.42 10.55 -0.08
C TYR A 121 5.61 11.22 -1.19
N VAL A 122 4.69 10.48 -1.83
CA VAL A 122 3.92 10.99 -2.97
C VAL A 122 3.07 12.20 -2.59
N LEU A 123 2.48 12.23 -1.39
CA LEU A 123 1.64 13.35 -0.95
C LEU A 123 2.45 14.61 -0.65
N ARG A 124 3.69 14.46 -0.18
CA ARG A 124 4.58 15.59 0.12
C ARG A 124 5.20 16.24 -1.10
N HIS A 125 5.43 15.47 -2.16
CA HIS A 125 6.27 15.92 -3.28
C HIS A 125 5.48 16.19 -4.57
N THR A 126 4.17 15.94 -4.59
CA THR A 126 3.28 16.36 -5.68
C THR A 126 2.93 17.85 -5.57
N ASN A 127 2.87 18.55 -6.69
CA ASN A 127 2.57 19.99 -6.75
C ASN A 127 1.07 20.32 -6.69
N MET A 128 0.23 19.36 -7.05
CA MET A 128 -1.24 19.46 -7.01
C MET A 128 -1.79 18.84 -5.71
N PRO A 129 -3.03 19.16 -5.31
CA PRO A 129 -3.70 18.46 -4.20
C PRO A 129 -3.65 16.94 -4.39
N ALA A 130 -3.24 16.21 -3.35
CA ALA A 130 -3.02 14.77 -3.44
C ALA A 130 -3.74 14.00 -2.33
N ILE A 131 -4.20 12.80 -2.68
CA ILE A 131 -4.73 11.81 -1.74
C ILE A 131 -4.07 10.44 -1.98
N LEU A 132 -3.95 9.63 -0.94
CA LEU A 132 -3.57 8.22 -1.03
C LEU A 132 -4.69 7.38 -0.42
N ILE A 133 -5.21 6.44 -1.18
CA ILE A 133 -6.33 5.57 -0.81
C ILE A 133 -5.76 4.21 -0.44
N GLU A 134 -5.99 3.76 0.79
CA GLU A 134 -5.90 2.36 1.18
C GLU A 134 -7.29 1.74 1.00
N CYS A 135 -7.48 1.02 -0.11
CA CYS A 135 -8.80 0.54 -0.53
C CYS A 135 -9.42 -0.38 0.51
N CYS A 136 -8.64 -1.36 0.98
CA CYS A 136 -8.97 -2.29 2.07
C CYS A 136 -7.71 -3.09 2.45
N PHE A 137 -7.79 -4.00 3.43
CA PHE A 137 -6.68 -4.85 3.86
C PHE A 137 -6.58 -6.15 3.04
N LEU A 138 -5.50 -6.33 2.28
CA LEU A 138 -5.30 -7.48 1.38
C LEU A 138 -4.95 -8.80 2.09
N ASP A 139 -4.62 -8.73 3.38
CA ASP A 139 -4.35 -9.86 4.25
C ASP A 139 -5.57 -10.20 5.14
N SER A 140 -6.62 -9.39 5.10
CA SER A 140 -7.83 -9.56 5.87
C SER A 140 -8.87 -10.37 5.12
N ARG A 141 -9.23 -11.53 5.66
CA ARG A 141 -10.25 -12.39 5.03
C ARG A 141 -11.59 -11.67 4.87
N ARG A 142 -11.99 -10.87 5.87
CA ARG A 142 -13.22 -10.08 5.84
C ARG A 142 -13.25 -9.09 4.67
N ASP A 143 -12.17 -8.34 4.49
CA ASP A 143 -12.11 -7.36 3.40
C ASP A 143 -12.01 -8.04 2.04
N MET A 144 -11.25 -9.13 1.93
CA MET A 144 -11.09 -9.86 0.67
C MET A 144 -12.35 -10.62 0.25
N ASP A 145 -13.17 -11.09 1.19
CA ASP A 145 -14.49 -11.67 0.87
C ASP A 145 -15.50 -10.59 0.40
N LEU A 146 -15.35 -9.35 0.86
CA LEU A 146 -16.17 -8.21 0.44
C LEU A 146 -15.68 -7.56 -0.87
N PHE A 147 -14.38 -7.62 -1.14
CA PHE A 147 -13.74 -6.85 -2.18
C PHE A 147 -14.18 -7.26 -3.59
N ASN A 148 -14.64 -6.27 -4.35
CA ASN A 148 -14.86 -6.35 -5.78
C ASN A 148 -14.18 -5.15 -6.45
N SER A 149 -13.30 -5.40 -7.42
CA SER A 149 -12.51 -4.33 -8.05
C SER A 149 -13.34 -3.37 -8.90
N GLU A 150 -14.47 -3.82 -9.44
CA GLU A 150 -15.40 -2.98 -10.18
C GLU A 150 -16.15 -2.02 -9.24
N ASP A 151 -16.67 -2.53 -8.13
CA ASP A 151 -17.37 -1.71 -7.13
C ASP A 151 -16.43 -0.71 -6.46
N MET A 152 -15.20 -1.14 -6.11
CA MET A 152 -14.17 -0.24 -5.57
C MET A 152 -13.84 0.89 -6.56
N ALA A 153 -13.63 0.57 -7.84
CA ALA A 153 -13.37 1.58 -8.85
C ALA A 153 -14.56 2.53 -9.05
N ASN A 154 -15.80 2.01 -9.02
CA ASN A 154 -17.02 2.82 -9.09
C ASN A 154 -17.12 3.78 -7.90
N ALA A 155 -16.86 3.30 -6.69
CA ALA A 155 -16.89 4.10 -5.47
C ALA A 155 -15.83 5.22 -5.50
N ILE A 156 -14.60 4.91 -5.93
CA ILE A 156 -13.52 5.90 -6.08
C ILE A 156 -13.93 6.98 -7.08
N VAL A 157 -14.38 6.60 -8.28
CA VAL A 157 -14.74 7.57 -9.33
C VAL A 157 -15.93 8.41 -8.90
N LYS A 158 -16.95 7.81 -8.27
CA LYS A 158 -18.10 8.54 -7.74
C LYS A 158 -17.70 9.52 -6.65
N GLY A 159 -16.77 9.16 -5.77
CA GLY A 159 -16.21 10.07 -4.78
C GLY A 159 -15.45 11.24 -5.40
N LEU A 160 -14.64 10.99 -6.44
CA LEU A 160 -13.85 12.03 -7.11
C LEU A 160 -14.70 13.00 -7.92
N THR A 161 -15.76 12.51 -8.56
CA THR A 161 -16.50 13.25 -9.60
C THR A 161 -17.92 13.63 -9.20
N GLY A 162 -18.48 13.00 -8.17
CA GLY A 162 -19.91 13.04 -7.84
C GLY A 162 -20.81 12.24 -8.80
N GLN A 163 -20.24 11.63 -9.85
CA GLN A 163 -21.00 10.95 -10.91
C GLN A 163 -20.83 9.42 -10.82
N THR A 164 -21.89 8.69 -11.13
CA THR A 164 -21.83 7.22 -11.19
C THR A 164 -21.33 6.80 -12.57
N PRO A 165 -20.24 6.00 -12.68
CA PRO A 165 -19.74 5.57 -13.98
C PRO A 165 -20.76 4.73 -14.76
N PRO A 166 -20.80 4.84 -16.10
CA PRO A 166 -21.64 3.97 -16.94
C PRO A 166 -21.32 2.49 -16.67
N GLY A 167 -22.36 1.66 -16.56
CA GLY A 167 -22.22 0.22 -16.33
C GLY A 167 -22.04 -0.21 -14.87
N ALA A 168 -22.01 0.71 -13.91
CA ALA A 168 -22.16 0.37 -12.49
C ALA A 168 -23.58 -0.21 -12.29
N ALA A 169 -23.69 -1.54 -12.22
CA ALA A 169 -24.97 -2.20 -12.02
C ALA A 169 -25.63 -1.63 -10.75
N THR A 170 -26.89 -1.21 -10.87
CA THR A 170 -27.69 -0.75 -9.74
C THR A 170 -28.06 -1.97 -8.89
N ALA A 171 -27.15 -2.42 -8.04
CA ALA A 171 -27.44 -3.44 -7.05
C ALA A 171 -28.41 -2.87 -6.01
N ARG A 172 -29.70 -2.87 -6.34
CA ARG A 172 -30.75 -2.81 -5.33
C ARG A 172 -30.69 -4.16 -4.62
N PHE A 173 -30.35 -4.14 -3.33
CA PHE A 173 -30.44 -5.32 -2.46
C PHE A 173 -31.89 -5.79 -2.40
N ASN A 174 -32.28 -6.70 -3.30
CA ASN A 174 -33.41 -7.59 -3.09
C ASN A 174 -32.80 -8.85 -2.47
N VAL A 175 -33.09 -9.11 -1.20
CA VAL A 175 -32.71 -10.36 -0.53
C VAL A 175 -33.79 -11.39 -0.84
N PRO A 176 -33.54 -12.45 -1.62
CA PRO A 176 -34.39 -13.63 -1.62
C PRO A 176 -34.02 -14.47 -0.38
N GLN A 177 -35.01 -14.83 0.43
CA GLN A 177 -34.85 -15.92 1.37
C GLN A 177 -34.86 -17.23 0.59
N GLU A 178 -33.81 -18.04 0.73
CA GLU A 178 -33.89 -19.44 0.32
C GLU A 178 -33.16 -20.35 1.33
N GLU A 179 -33.88 -21.40 1.70
CA GLU A 179 -33.57 -22.39 2.73
C GLU A 179 -32.42 -23.32 2.31
N ALA A 180 -31.65 -23.77 3.30
CA ALA A 180 -30.51 -24.65 3.10
C ALA A 180 -30.93 -26.11 2.84
N THR A 181 -30.36 -26.72 1.80
CA THR A 181 -30.24 -28.17 1.68
C THR A 181 -28.78 -28.58 1.60
N LEU A 182 -28.35 -29.38 2.57
CA LEU A 182 -27.00 -29.97 2.68
C LEU A 182 -26.83 -31.13 1.70
N GLY A 183 -25.71 -31.14 0.99
CA GLY A 183 -25.22 -32.29 0.23
C GLY A 183 -23.70 -32.39 0.36
N GLU A 184 -23.24 -33.42 1.09
CA GLU A 184 -21.84 -33.85 1.19
C GLU A 184 -21.34 -34.37 -0.16
N ILE A 185 -20.07 -34.13 -0.55
CA ILE A 185 -19.18 -35.14 -1.18
C ILE A 185 -17.67 -34.79 -1.00
N SER A 186 -16.97 -35.73 -0.36
CA SER A 186 -15.63 -36.31 -0.59
C SER A 186 -14.33 -35.49 -0.73
N THR A 187 -13.42 -35.90 0.14
CA THR A 187 -11.97 -35.70 0.26
C THR A 187 -11.13 -36.15 -0.93
N GLY A 188 -10.02 -35.42 -1.17
CA GLY A 188 -8.74 -36.02 -1.58
C GLY A 188 -8.04 -35.38 -2.77
N VAL A 189 -7.06 -34.50 -2.53
CA VAL A 189 -5.90 -34.29 -3.44
C VAL A 189 -4.65 -34.00 -2.61
N THR A 190 -3.60 -34.76 -2.88
CA THR A 190 -2.28 -34.81 -2.21
C THR A 190 -1.29 -33.75 -2.68
N LEU A 191 -0.34 -33.44 -1.78
CA LEU A 191 0.73 -32.44 -1.88
C LEU A 191 2.04 -33.05 -2.43
N ALA A 192 2.55 -32.57 -3.58
CA ALA A 192 3.94 -32.69 -4.08
C ALA A 192 4.05 -31.84 -5.37
N ALA A 193 5.10 -31.11 -5.73
CA ALA A 193 6.47 -30.97 -5.25
C ALA A 193 6.96 -29.53 -5.57
N PHE A 194 7.67 -28.90 -4.64
CA PHE A 194 8.32 -27.60 -4.82
C PHE A 194 9.78 -27.87 -5.23
N GLN A 195 10.15 -27.55 -6.47
CA GLN A 195 11.56 -27.60 -6.88
C GLN A 195 12.22 -26.25 -6.56
N ALA A 196 13.34 -26.33 -5.84
CA ALA A 196 14.18 -25.21 -5.45
C ALA A 196 14.79 -24.52 -6.68
N VAL A 197 14.77 -23.18 -6.67
CA VAL A 197 15.50 -22.33 -7.62
C VAL A 197 16.72 -21.77 -6.87
N PRO A 198 17.93 -21.73 -7.47
CA PRO A 198 19.15 -21.42 -6.75
C PRO A 198 19.19 -19.96 -6.30
N GLU A 199 19.74 -19.79 -5.11
CA GLU A 199 20.16 -18.56 -4.49
C GLU A 199 21.40 -18.03 -5.23
N GLN A 200 21.31 -16.87 -5.91
CA GLN A 200 22.51 -16.19 -6.35
C GLN A 200 22.34 -14.67 -6.49
N GLU A 201 23.01 -13.97 -5.56
CA GLU A 201 23.75 -12.72 -5.69
C GLU A 201 23.19 -11.62 -6.62
N GLU A 202 22.47 -10.65 -6.04
CA GLU A 202 22.48 -9.25 -6.52
C GLU A 202 21.97 -8.32 -5.41
N LEU A 203 22.80 -8.06 -4.39
CA LEU A 203 22.50 -7.11 -3.31
C LEU A 203 23.58 -6.04 -3.23
N ASP A 204 23.66 -5.18 -4.25
CA ASP A 204 24.47 -3.97 -4.17
C ASP A 204 23.75 -2.77 -4.79
N ASN A 205 23.01 -2.06 -3.93
CA ASN A 205 22.63 -0.63 -3.97
C ASN A 205 21.41 -0.40 -3.04
N THR A 206 21.49 0.28 -1.90
CA THR A 206 22.48 1.26 -1.44
C THR A 206 22.43 1.38 0.08
N THR A 207 23.52 1.00 0.77
CA THR A 207 23.70 1.15 2.23
C THR A 207 23.46 2.58 2.71
N LEU A 208 23.70 3.58 1.86
CA LEU A 208 23.46 4.98 2.17
C LEU A 208 21.97 5.30 2.40
N GLU A 209 21.09 4.75 1.56
CA GLU A 209 19.64 4.95 1.70
C GLU A 209 19.11 4.17 2.92
N LEU A 210 19.75 3.05 3.27
CA LEU A 210 19.46 2.26 4.46
C LEU A 210 19.80 3.05 5.72
N GLN A 211 21.00 3.64 5.78
CA GLN A 211 21.43 4.49 6.89
C GLN A 211 20.49 5.69 7.09
N LYS A 212 20.08 6.35 6.00
CA LYS A 212 19.10 7.46 6.04
C LYS A 212 17.73 7.02 6.57
N ALA A 213 17.24 5.87 6.11
CA ALA A 213 15.96 5.33 6.56
C ALA A 213 16.01 4.97 8.05
N LEU A 214 17.05 4.26 8.49
CA LEU A 214 17.26 3.89 9.90
C LEU A 214 17.39 5.13 10.80
N ASN A 215 18.18 6.13 10.39
CA ASN A 215 18.28 7.42 11.10
C ASN A 215 16.92 8.13 11.20
N THR A 216 16.11 8.10 10.13
CA THR A 216 14.75 8.68 10.12
C THR A 216 13.83 7.98 11.13
N LEU A 217 13.99 6.66 11.31
CA LEU A 217 13.27 5.86 12.29
C LEU A 217 13.86 5.93 13.70
N LYS A 218 14.93 6.71 13.90
CA LYS A 218 15.72 6.80 15.13
C LYS A 218 16.27 5.44 15.58
N ILE A 219 16.60 4.59 14.63
CA ILE A 219 17.24 3.31 14.87
C ILE A 219 18.73 3.53 14.74
N THR A 220 19.37 3.58 15.89
CA THR A 220 20.80 3.85 16.07
C THR A 220 21.61 2.56 15.96
N GLY A 221 22.90 2.71 15.64
CA GLY A 221 23.84 1.61 15.68
C GLY A 221 24.22 1.21 17.11
N SER A 222 25.42 0.68 17.29
CA SER A 222 25.97 0.32 18.60
C SER A 222 26.04 1.56 19.50
N GLU A 223 25.79 1.39 20.81
CA GLU A 223 25.89 2.47 21.81
C GLU A 223 25.03 3.72 21.53
N ASP A 224 23.91 3.54 20.82
CA ASP A 224 22.97 4.60 20.44
C ASP A 224 23.56 5.70 19.55
N GLN A 225 24.61 5.38 18.81
CA GLN A 225 25.22 6.30 17.85
C GLN A 225 24.38 6.41 16.57
N VAL A 226 24.25 7.64 16.07
CA VAL A 226 23.65 7.93 14.75
C VAL A 226 24.52 7.32 13.66
N LEU A 227 23.89 6.73 12.64
CA LEU A 227 24.64 6.10 11.55
C LEU A 227 25.30 7.17 10.66
N PRO A 228 26.59 7.02 10.31
CA PRO A 228 27.21 7.86 9.31
C PRO A 228 26.54 7.55 7.96
N GLU A 229 25.86 8.52 7.36
CA GLU A 229 25.23 8.38 6.03
C GLU A 229 26.30 8.40 4.93
N ASP A 230 27.18 7.42 4.96
CA ASP A 230 28.38 7.33 4.13
C ASP A 230 28.33 6.19 3.10
N GLY A 231 27.29 5.35 3.17
CA GLY A 231 27.12 4.19 2.30
C GLY A 231 28.01 3.00 2.66
N ILE A 232 28.64 2.99 3.83
CA ILE A 232 29.55 1.93 4.26
C ILE A 232 28.79 0.95 5.16
N LEU A 233 28.80 -0.34 4.82
CA LEU A 233 28.16 -1.39 5.63
C LEU A 233 29.10 -1.83 6.77
N ASP A 234 29.42 -0.90 7.66
CA ASP A 234 30.26 -1.13 8.82
C ASP A 234 29.53 -1.89 9.94
N SER A 235 30.24 -2.22 11.02
CA SER A 235 29.67 -2.93 12.17
C SER A 235 28.54 -2.14 12.84
N ASN A 236 28.62 -0.81 12.80
CA ASN A 236 27.61 0.07 13.37
C ASN A 236 26.29 0.02 12.57
N THR A 237 26.40 0.08 11.24
CA THR A 237 25.28 -0.05 10.31
C THR A 237 24.66 -1.44 10.39
N LYS A 238 25.48 -2.50 10.50
CA LYS A 238 24.97 -3.87 10.72
C LYS A 238 24.23 -4.03 12.05
N ALA A 239 24.70 -3.40 13.11
CA ALA A 239 24.01 -3.42 14.41
C ALA A 239 22.64 -2.71 14.34
N ALA A 240 22.55 -1.57 13.64
CA ALA A 240 21.27 -0.90 13.42
C ALA A 240 20.30 -1.73 12.55
N ILE A 241 20.82 -2.46 11.55
CA ILE A 241 20.03 -3.38 10.74
C ILE A 241 19.50 -4.54 11.58
N SER A 242 20.35 -5.16 12.41
CA SER A 242 19.94 -6.26 13.30
C SER A 242 18.89 -5.78 14.32
N LYS A 243 19.09 -4.61 14.94
CA LYS A 243 18.09 -3.95 15.79
C LYS A 243 16.77 -3.70 15.05
N PHE A 244 16.83 -3.20 13.81
CA PHE A 244 15.65 -3.01 13.00
C PHE A 244 14.93 -4.33 12.72
N ASN A 245 15.66 -5.36 12.29
CA ASN A 245 15.13 -6.69 11.99
C ASN A 245 14.46 -7.31 13.24
N GLU A 246 15.06 -7.17 14.42
CA GLU A 246 14.47 -7.57 15.70
C GLU A 246 13.17 -6.81 16.01
N ILE A 247 13.14 -5.49 15.78
CA ILE A 247 11.94 -4.65 15.97
C ILE A 247 10.78 -5.10 15.06
N VAL A 248 11.09 -5.60 13.86
CA VAL A 248 10.08 -6.02 12.88
C VAL A 248 9.88 -7.54 12.81
N ASP A 249 10.39 -8.29 13.79
CA ASP A 249 10.30 -9.76 13.89
C ASP A 249 10.76 -10.50 12.62
N LEU A 250 11.75 -9.94 11.93
CA LEU A 250 12.50 -10.60 10.88
C LEU A 250 13.73 -11.21 11.56
N GLY A 251 13.85 -12.54 11.62
CA GLY A 251 14.98 -13.22 12.27
C GLY A 251 16.35 -12.67 11.86
N ASP A 252 17.36 -12.84 12.71
CA ASP A 252 18.67 -12.20 12.59
C ASP A 252 19.47 -12.71 11.38
N PHE A 253 19.30 -12.04 10.24
CA PHE A 253 20.15 -12.18 9.07
C PHE A 253 21.10 -10.98 9.07
N GLY A 254 22.36 -11.16 9.45
CA GLY A 254 23.39 -10.11 9.62
C GLY A 254 23.76 -9.27 8.38
N ALA A 255 22.89 -9.20 7.37
CA ALA A 255 22.91 -8.30 6.22
C ALA A 255 21.46 -7.90 5.86
N ALA A 256 21.26 -6.66 5.37
CA ALA A 256 19.93 -6.19 4.96
C ALA A 256 19.45 -6.90 3.68
N GLY A 257 18.75 -8.03 3.84
CA GLY A 257 18.15 -8.77 2.74
C GLY A 257 16.91 -8.06 2.16
N VAL A 258 16.33 -8.68 1.13
CA VAL A 258 15.10 -8.19 0.47
C VAL A 258 13.96 -7.98 1.47
N ALA A 259 13.87 -8.80 2.53
CA ALA A 259 12.88 -8.67 3.59
C ALA A 259 13.05 -7.39 4.43
N THR A 260 14.29 -7.05 4.81
CA THR A 260 14.62 -5.81 5.56
C THR A 260 14.23 -4.57 4.76
N TRP A 261 14.52 -4.57 3.45
CA TRP A 261 14.16 -3.46 2.56
C TRP A 261 12.65 -3.34 2.33
N ASN A 262 11.93 -4.45 2.22
CA ASN A 262 10.48 -4.44 2.12
C ASN A 262 9.83 -3.87 3.39
N ALA A 263 10.32 -4.26 4.57
CA ALA A 263 9.83 -3.73 5.84
C ALA A 263 10.13 -2.23 6.00
N LEU A 264 11.32 -1.77 5.60
CA LEU A 264 11.65 -0.34 5.60
C LEU A 264 10.75 0.46 4.65
N ALA A 265 10.52 -0.06 3.46
CA ALA A 265 9.63 0.55 2.48
C ALA A 265 8.18 0.63 3.00
N GLU A 266 7.68 -0.44 3.60
CA GLU A 266 6.35 -0.49 4.20
C GLU A 266 6.20 0.49 5.36
N ILE A 267 7.24 0.67 6.19
CA ILE A 267 7.27 1.65 7.29
C ILE A 267 7.40 3.09 6.79
N LEU A 268 8.13 3.32 5.69
CA LEU A 268 8.23 4.63 5.05
C LEU A 268 6.95 5.00 4.27
N GLU A 269 6.16 4.01 3.85
CA GLU A 269 4.89 4.18 3.16
C GLU A 269 3.65 4.08 4.05
N LYS A 270 3.71 3.52 5.27
CA LYS A 270 2.54 3.37 6.15
C LYS A 270 2.94 3.58 7.62
N PRO A 271 2.10 4.23 8.45
CA PRO A 271 2.46 4.53 9.83
C PRO A 271 2.41 3.26 10.69
N ILE A 272 3.47 3.06 11.49
CA ILE A 272 3.44 2.14 12.64
C ILE A 272 2.36 2.64 13.60
N LEU A 273 1.25 1.89 13.72
CA LEU A 273 0.33 2.04 14.84
C LEU A 273 1.09 1.61 16.10
N ARG A 274 1.55 2.58 16.90
CA ARG A 274 1.95 2.29 18.27
C ARG A 274 0.71 1.77 19.00
N VAL A 275 0.73 0.49 19.37
CA VAL A 275 -0.17 -0.03 20.38
C VAL A 275 0.21 0.73 21.66
N ASN A 276 -0.63 1.66 22.08
CA ASN A 276 -0.50 2.25 23.41
C ASN A 276 -0.72 1.10 24.39
N HIS A 277 0.36 0.58 24.96
CA HIS A 277 0.31 -0.09 26.25
C HIS A 277 -0.14 0.96 27.27
N ALA A 278 -1.42 0.87 27.63
CA ALA A 278 -1.92 1.47 28.85
C ALA A 278 -1.53 0.56 30.00
N ASP A 279 -0.33 0.78 30.53
CA ASP A 279 0.10 0.39 31.88
C ASP A 279 0.70 1.70 32.44
N GLY A 280 0.14 2.43 33.39
CA GLY A 280 -0.43 2.03 34.66
C GLY A 280 0.20 2.97 35.71
N CYS A 281 -0.59 3.93 36.22
CA CYS A 281 -0.56 4.64 37.52
C CYS A 281 -1.21 6.02 37.39
#